data_AF-A0A378JTI8-F1
#
_entry.id   AF-A0A378JTI8-F1
#
_cell.length_a   1.000
_cell.length_b   1.000
_cell.length_c   1.000
_cell.angle_alpha   90.00
_cell.angle_beta   90.00
_cell.angle_gamma   90.00
#
_symmetry.space_group_name_H-M   'P 1'
#
loop_
_entity.id
_entity.type
_entity.pdbx_description
1 polymer ?
#
loop_
_entity_poly.entity_id
_entity_poly.type
_entity_poly.pdbx_seq_one_letter_code
_entity_poly.pdbx_strand_id
1 'polypeptide(L)'
;MAKKPLPPKDILLQLMKLTGNSINGAAYFAQQFRQLLIDNNLLEEFKDIMDKVDEFAAFVYHKLTPSKQHWFGDQNFLSDFQNMQENLANAAAKKLEGLKGKINLDIAFGTFGDLLRGYSATDGSSLPNTHVKSLDTILNAWFSRQNNVSKGSKIYQADNNGEVITAANGQPITGDSKSLAEKITNPVTGFESFMEDKGIEVAVQLHAYPEQQVVAEKAKAVEKAPEVRKEPVSGKEEGIEIEPEVTPTGGMSAGG
;
A
#
# COMPACT_ATOMS: atom_id res chain seq x y z
N MET A 1 -12.80 -26.22 -37.44
CA MET A 1 -11.75 -26.72 -36.51
C MET A 1 -12.40 -26.91 -35.16
N ALA A 2 -12.13 -28.02 -34.46
CA ALA A 2 -12.67 -28.25 -33.13
C ALA A 2 -12.09 -27.22 -32.15
N LYS A 3 -12.94 -26.54 -31.37
CA LYS A 3 -12.50 -25.59 -30.34
C LYS A 3 -11.66 -26.35 -29.32
N LYS A 4 -10.43 -25.89 -29.06
CA LYS A 4 -9.60 -26.46 -27.99
C LYS A 4 -10.25 -26.08 -26.65
N PRO A 5 -10.43 -27.02 -25.72
CA PRO A 5 -11.03 -26.71 -24.43
C PRO A 5 -10.16 -25.69 -23.68
N LEU A 6 -10.81 -24.68 -23.10
CA LEU A 6 -10.15 -23.71 -22.25
C LEU A 6 -9.77 -24.38 -20.92
N PRO A 7 -8.56 -24.13 -20.38
CA PRO A 7 -8.19 -24.63 -19.07
C PRO A 7 -9.03 -23.94 -17.98
N PRO A 8 -9.44 -24.68 -16.92
CA PRO A 8 -10.12 -24.07 -15.79
C PRO A 8 -9.15 -23.20 -14.97
N LYS A 9 -9.71 -22.30 -14.14
CA LYS A 9 -8.96 -21.35 -13.30
C LYS A 9 -7.87 -22.04 -12.46
N ASP A 10 -8.17 -23.19 -11.87
CA ASP A 10 -7.22 -23.88 -10.98
C ASP A 10 -5.97 -24.35 -11.73
N ILE A 11 -6.12 -24.77 -12.98
CA ILE A 11 -4.99 -25.17 -13.83
C ILE A 11 -4.16 -23.95 -14.20
N LEU A 12 -4.79 -22.81 -14.50
CA LEU A 12 -4.06 -21.56 -14.73
C LEU A 12 -3.24 -21.15 -13.49
N LEU A 13 -3.83 -21.22 -12.30
CA LEU A 13 -3.11 -20.91 -11.06
C LEU A 13 -1.96 -21.88 -10.78
N GLN A 14 -2.12 -23.17 -11.08
CA GLN A 14 -1.04 -24.15 -10.98
C GLN A 14 0.10 -23.86 -11.96
N LEU A 15 -0.23 -23.49 -13.21
CA LEU A 15 0.76 -23.11 -14.21
C LEU A 15 1.51 -21.85 -13.80
N MET A 16 0.83 -20.85 -13.23
CA MET A 16 1.48 -19.66 -12.68
C MET A 16 2.45 -20.02 -11.55
N LYS A 17 2.07 -20.92 -10.63
CA LYS A 17 2.96 -21.39 -9.57
C LYS A 17 4.19 -22.12 -10.13
N LEU A 18 4.00 -22.97 -11.14
CA LEU A 18 5.09 -23.72 -11.76
C LEU A 18 6.07 -22.80 -12.51
N THR A 19 5.53 -21.83 -13.24
CA THR A 19 6.32 -20.93 -14.10
C THR A 19 6.88 -19.71 -13.38
N GLY A 20 6.44 -19.45 -12.15
CA GLY A 20 6.84 -18.27 -11.36
C GLY A 20 8.33 -18.18 -11.00
N ASN A 21 9.08 -19.27 -11.17
CA ASN A 21 10.51 -19.33 -10.89
C ASN A 21 11.39 -19.20 -12.14
N SER A 22 10.80 -18.98 -13.32
CA SER A 22 11.54 -18.83 -14.57
C SER A 22 10.94 -17.74 -15.45
N ILE A 23 11.75 -16.74 -15.80
CA ILE A 23 11.35 -15.65 -16.70
C ILE A 23 10.85 -16.23 -18.04
N ASN A 24 11.62 -17.16 -18.61
CA ASN A 24 11.25 -17.80 -19.88
C ASN A 24 9.98 -18.66 -19.73
N GLY A 25 9.82 -19.33 -18.58
CA GLY A 25 8.62 -20.12 -18.29
C GLY A 25 7.36 -19.26 -18.25
N ALA A 26 7.40 -18.13 -17.53
CA ALA A 26 6.27 -17.21 -17.43
C ALA A 26 5.95 -16.53 -18.76
N ALA A 27 6.97 -16.10 -19.51
CA ALA A 27 6.79 -15.52 -20.84
C ALA A 27 6.20 -16.53 -21.84
N TYR A 28 6.70 -17.77 -21.83
CA TYR A 28 6.18 -18.84 -22.68
C TYR A 28 4.73 -19.18 -22.33
N PHE A 29 4.40 -19.24 -21.04
CA PHE A 29 3.02 -19.45 -20.58
C PHE A 29 2.06 -18.36 -21.11
N ALA A 30 2.42 -17.08 -20.96
CA ALA A 30 1.63 -15.97 -21.49
C ALA A 30 1.44 -16.06 -23.01
N GLN A 31 2.52 -16.35 -23.73
CA GLN A 31 2.48 -16.51 -25.19
C GLN A 31 1.56 -17.67 -25.62
N GLN A 32 1.67 -18.83 -24.96
CA GLN A 32 0.83 -19.99 -25.27
C GLN A 32 -0.64 -19.76 -24.93
N PHE A 33 -0.92 -19.09 -23.81
CA PHE A 33 -2.28 -18.75 -23.42
C PHE A 33 -2.91 -17.78 -24.43
N ARG A 34 -2.16 -16.76 -24.86
CA ARG A 34 -2.59 -15.83 -25.93
C ARG A 34 -2.88 -16.57 -27.23
N GLN A 35 -1.99 -17.47 -27.66
CA GLN A 35 -2.19 -18.25 -28.87
C GLN A 35 -3.45 -19.13 -28.77
N LEU A 36 -3.70 -19.73 -27.61
CA LEU A 36 -4.91 -20.52 -27.37
C LEU A 36 -6.19 -19.68 -27.46
N LEU A 37 -6.18 -18.43 -26.97
CA LEU A 37 -7.31 -17.52 -27.11
C LEU A 37 -7.55 -17.07 -28.56
N ILE A 38 -6.46 -16.83 -29.32
CA ILE A 38 -6.52 -16.50 -30.76
C ILE A 38 -7.08 -17.68 -31.55
N ASP A 39 -6.57 -18.89 -31.34
CA ASP A 39 -7.04 -20.11 -32.02
C ASP A 39 -8.55 -20.35 -31.85
N ASN A 40 -9.12 -19.89 -30.72
CA ASN A 40 -10.53 -20.05 -30.40
C ASN A 40 -11.40 -18.81 -30.71
N ASN A 41 -10.81 -17.70 -31.18
CA ASN A 41 -11.46 -16.39 -31.35
C ASN A 41 -12.11 -15.84 -30.07
N LEU A 42 -11.49 -16.06 -28.90
CA LEU A 42 -12.03 -15.64 -27.60
C LEU A 42 -11.19 -14.55 -26.91
N LEU A 43 -10.29 -13.90 -27.66
CA LEU A 43 -9.37 -12.91 -27.09
C LEU A 43 -10.10 -11.72 -26.45
N GLU A 44 -11.14 -11.20 -27.10
CA GLU A 44 -11.92 -10.07 -26.57
C GLU A 44 -12.71 -10.45 -25.31
N GLU A 45 -13.21 -11.68 -25.23
CA GLU A 45 -14.00 -12.17 -24.09
C GLU A 45 -13.12 -12.40 -22.84
N PHE A 46 -11.89 -12.88 -23.04
CA PHE A 46 -10.95 -13.19 -21.95
C PHE A 46 -9.81 -12.18 -21.82
N LYS A 47 -10.00 -10.96 -22.33
CA LYS A 47 -8.98 -9.91 -22.27
C LYS A 47 -8.52 -9.63 -20.85
N ASP A 48 -9.43 -9.57 -19.89
CA ASP A 48 -9.10 -9.35 -18.47
C ASP A 48 -8.20 -10.47 -17.91
N ILE A 49 -8.47 -11.73 -18.25
CA ILE A 49 -7.62 -12.86 -17.84
C ILE A 49 -6.25 -12.79 -18.53
N MET A 50 -6.23 -12.45 -19.82
CA MET A 50 -4.99 -12.27 -20.57
C MET A 50 -4.13 -11.16 -19.97
N ASP A 51 -4.73 -10.03 -19.61
CA ASP A 51 -4.05 -8.90 -18.97
C ASP A 51 -3.45 -9.34 -17.62
N LYS A 52 -4.16 -10.17 -16.83
CA LYS A 52 -3.63 -10.73 -15.58
C LYS A 52 -2.45 -11.69 -15.80
N VAL A 53 -2.48 -12.47 -16.89
CA VAL A 53 -1.37 -13.37 -17.26
C VAL A 53 -0.15 -12.56 -17.73
N ASP A 54 -0.36 -11.49 -18.49
CA ASP A 54 0.70 -10.57 -18.91
C ASP A 54 1.28 -9.79 -17.71
N GLU A 55 0.43 -9.34 -16.78
CA GLU A 55 0.85 -8.76 -15.50
C GLU A 55 1.73 -9.74 -14.70
N PHE A 56 1.35 -11.01 -14.65
CA PHE A 56 2.15 -12.05 -14.00
C PHE A 56 3.50 -12.27 -14.69
N ALA A 57 3.54 -12.33 -16.01
CA ALA A 57 4.81 -12.47 -16.74
C ALA A 57 5.73 -11.26 -16.49
N ALA A 58 5.17 -10.05 -16.47
CA ALA A 58 5.90 -8.84 -16.11
C ALA A 58 6.38 -8.87 -14.65
N PHE A 59 5.54 -9.34 -13.73
CA PHE A 59 5.90 -9.52 -12.32
C PHE A 59 7.09 -10.48 -12.16
N VAL A 60 7.06 -11.65 -12.80
CA VAL A 60 8.16 -12.63 -12.75
C VAL A 60 9.43 -12.05 -13.38
N TYR A 61 9.31 -11.32 -14.49
CA TYR A 61 10.44 -10.65 -15.12
C TYR A 61 11.12 -9.65 -14.17
N HIS A 62 10.34 -8.77 -13.54
CA HIS A 62 10.88 -7.79 -12.58
C HIS A 62 11.37 -8.43 -11.28
N LYS A 63 10.74 -9.52 -10.83
CA LYS A 63 11.14 -10.26 -9.64
C LYS A 63 12.50 -10.93 -9.82
N LEU A 64 12.70 -11.64 -10.93
CA LEU A 64 13.87 -12.51 -11.13
C LEU A 64 15.04 -11.82 -11.83
N THR A 65 14.81 -10.69 -12.52
CA THR A 65 15.89 -9.95 -13.17
C THR A 65 16.73 -9.27 -12.08
N PRO A 66 18.02 -9.60 -11.95
CA PRO A 66 18.84 -8.97 -10.93
C PRO A 66 18.99 -7.48 -11.26
N SER A 67 18.63 -6.62 -10.31
CA SER A 67 18.79 -5.16 -10.44
C SER A 67 20.24 -4.70 -10.35
N LYS A 68 21.13 -5.53 -9.78
CA LYS A 68 22.56 -5.27 -9.61
C LYS A 68 23.41 -6.40 -10.18
N GLN A 69 24.64 -6.08 -10.57
CA GLN A 69 25.57 -7.05 -11.11
C GLN A 69 26.48 -7.61 -10.01
N HIS A 70 26.09 -8.75 -9.43
CA HIS A 70 26.82 -9.41 -8.36
C HIS A 70 28.28 -9.76 -8.71
N TRP A 71 28.58 -9.95 -10.00
CA TRP A 71 29.93 -10.22 -10.49
C TRP A 71 30.93 -9.06 -10.34
N PHE A 72 30.46 -7.83 -10.09
CA PHE A 72 31.33 -6.68 -9.80
C PHE A 72 31.54 -6.44 -8.29
N GLY A 73 31.13 -7.38 -7.43
CA GLY A 73 31.34 -7.29 -5.99
C GLY A 73 30.22 -6.58 -5.23
N ASP A 74 29.09 -6.27 -5.87
CA ASP A 74 27.89 -5.76 -5.21
C ASP A 74 27.28 -6.85 -4.29
N GLN A 75 27.46 -6.70 -2.97
CA GLN A 75 26.96 -7.63 -1.95
C GLN A 75 25.55 -7.30 -1.42
N ASN A 76 24.88 -6.30 -1.99
CA ASN A 76 23.53 -5.95 -1.57
C ASN A 76 22.52 -6.95 -2.16
N PHE A 77 22.30 -8.03 -1.43
CA PHE A 77 21.24 -8.99 -1.72
C PHE A 77 19.88 -8.37 -1.35
N LEU A 78 19.14 -7.97 -2.37
CA LEU A 78 17.75 -7.56 -2.21
C LEU A 78 16.86 -8.80 -2.11
N SER A 79 15.81 -8.73 -1.29
CA SER A 79 14.73 -9.72 -1.36
C SER A 79 14.02 -9.67 -2.70
N ASP A 80 13.29 -10.72 -3.06
CA ASP A 80 12.47 -10.76 -4.27
C ASP A 80 11.54 -9.53 -4.41
N PHE A 81 10.91 -9.14 -3.30
CA PHE A 81 10.05 -7.96 -3.24
C PHE A 81 10.84 -6.67 -3.51
N GLN A 82 11.96 -6.48 -2.82
CA GLN A 82 12.80 -5.30 -2.99
C GLN A 82 13.38 -5.21 -4.40
N ASN A 83 13.82 -6.34 -4.97
CA ASN A 83 14.36 -6.41 -6.31
C ASN A 83 13.30 -6.08 -7.37
N MET A 84 12.08 -6.59 -7.19
CA MET A 84 10.95 -6.22 -8.04
C MET A 84 10.68 -4.72 -7.99
N GLN A 85 10.60 -4.14 -6.79
CA GLN A 85 10.35 -2.71 -6.62
C GLN A 85 11.48 -1.86 -7.20
N GLU A 86 12.73 -2.30 -7.05
CA GLU A 86 13.90 -1.65 -7.64
C GLU A 86 13.81 -1.62 -9.17
N ASN A 87 13.44 -2.74 -9.80
CA ASN A 87 13.26 -2.82 -11.24
C ASN A 87 12.10 -1.97 -11.74
N LEU A 88 11.00 -1.91 -10.99
CA LEU A 88 9.88 -1.00 -11.28
C LEU A 88 10.32 0.46 -11.17
N ALA A 89 11.12 0.81 -10.17
CA ALA A 89 11.68 2.15 -10.02
C ALA A 89 12.63 2.51 -11.17
N ASN A 90 13.47 1.57 -11.62
CA ASN A 90 14.35 1.78 -12.78
C ASN A 90 13.55 1.99 -14.07
N ALA A 91 12.48 1.21 -14.27
CA ALA A 91 11.59 1.38 -15.41
C ALA A 91 10.80 2.71 -15.33
N ALA A 92 10.42 3.15 -14.12
CA ALA A 92 9.76 4.43 -13.89
C ALA A 92 10.71 5.61 -14.10
N ALA A 93 11.97 5.50 -13.67
CA ALA A 93 12.99 6.52 -13.89
C ALA A 93 13.23 6.77 -15.38
N LYS A 94 13.27 5.71 -16.20
CA LYS A 94 13.34 5.83 -17.67
C LYS A 94 12.19 6.63 -18.29
N LYS A 95 10.99 6.60 -17.69
CA LYS A 95 9.84 7.41 -18.15
C LYS A 95 9.97 8.89 -17.79
N LEU A 96 10.86 9.22 -16.86
CA LEU A 96 11.18 10.57 -16.43
C LEU A 96 12.42 11.13 -17.16
N GLU A 97 13.12 10.30 -17.96
CA GLU A 97 14.22 10.76 -18.81
C GLU A 97 13.73 11.85 -19.78
N GLY A 98 14.32 13.03 -19.68
CA GLY A 98 13.92 14.21 -20.47
C GLY A 98 13.16 15.26 -19.68
N LEU A 99 12.76 14.98 -18.43
CA LEU A 99 12.33 16.03 -17.51
C LEU A 99 13.54 16.94 -17.21
N LYS A 100 13.44 18.22 -17.58
CA LYS A 100 14.49 19.20 -17.30
C LYS A 100 14.19 19.89 -15.98
N GLY A 101 15.14 19.85 -15.06
CA GLY A 101 15.08 20.58 -13.80
C GLY A 101 14.86 19.69 -12.58
N LYS A 102 15.02 20.30 -11.41
CA LYS A 102 14.93 19.66 -10.11
C LYS A 102 13.47 19.46 -9.71
N ILE A 103 13.12 18.26 -9.26
CA ILE A 103 11.79 17.96 -8.73
C ILE A 103 11.78 18.22 -7.23
N ASN A 104 10.75 18.87 -6.71
CA ASN A 104 10.55 18.99 -5.27
C ASN A 104 9.56 17.91 -4.80
N LEU A 105 9.96 17.13 -3.80
CA LEU A 105 9.11 16.20 -3.07
C LEU A 105 8.77 16.82 -1.72
N ASP A 106 7.50 17.16 -1.53
CA ASP A 106 6.93 17.53 -0.24
C ASP A 106 6.36 16.29 0.42
N ILE A 107 6.80 15.94 1.62
CA ILE A 107 6.34 14.75 2.33
C ILE A 107 6.04 15.06 3.80
N ALA A 108 4.98 14.45 4.33
CA ALA A 108 4.65 14.51 5.75
C ALA A 108 4.24 13.13 6.26
N PHE A 109 4.75 12.76 7.43
CA PHE A 109 4.42 11.51 8.10
C PHE A 109 3.61 11.78 9.38
N GLY A 110 2.44 11.16 9.49
CA GLY A 110 1.57 11.22 10.66
C GLY A 110 1.97 10.21 11.73
N THR A 111 1.33 10.27 12.90
CA THR A 111 1.69 9.42 14.05
C THR A 111 1.36 7.93 13.82
N PHE A 112 0.35 7.62 13.02
CA PHE A 112 -0.16 6.25 12.81
C PHE A 112 0.17 5.71 11.42
N GLY A 113 1.36 6.03 10.91
CA GLY A 113 1.79 5.62 9.58
C GLY A 113 1.12 6.39 8.45
N ASP A 114 0.35 7.43 8.74
CA ASP A 114 -0.28 8.24 7.69
C ASP A 114 0.79 8.98 6.86
N LEU A 115 0.56 9.06 5.56
CA LEU A 115 1.50 9.62 4.60
C LEU A 115 0.77 10.63 3.71
N LEU A 116 1.28 11.85 3.70
CA LEU A 116 0.96 12.85 2.67
C LEU A 116 2.20 13.09 1.83
N ARG A 117 2.01 13.20 0.51
CA ARG A 117 3.08 13.48 -0.42
C ARG A 117 2.58 14.37 -1.55
N GLY A 118 3.45 15.24 -2.03
CA GLY A 118 3.23 16.11 -3.18
C GLY A 118 4.49 16.19 -4.01
N TYR A 119 4.34 16.37 -5.31
CA TYR A 119 5.45 16.60 -6.22
C TYR A 119 5.20 17.88 -6.99
N SER A 120 6.22 18.74 -7.05
CA SER A 120 6.19 19.96 -7.84
C SER A 120 7.46 20.10 -8.66
N ALA A 121 7.37 20.83 -9.77
CA ALA A 121 8.55 21.25 -10.51
C ALA A 121 9.28 22.39 -9.76
N THR A 122 10.47 22.75 -10.21
CA THR A 122 11.30 23.79 -9.57
C THR A 122 10.58 25.15 -9.48
N ASP A 123 9.69 25.45 -10.43
CA ASP A 123 8.88 26.67 -10.50
C ASP A 123 7.58 26.59 -9.66
N GLY A 124 7.37 25.50 -8.93
CA GLY A 124 6.15 25.24 -8.16
C GLY A 124 4.97 24.77 -9.00
N SER A 125 5.14 24.55 -10.31
CA SER A 125 4.08 24.05 -11.17
C SER A 125 3.77 22.58 -10.91
N SER A 126 2.52 22.20 -11.18
CA SER A 126 2.08 20.80 -11.06
C SER A 126 2.70 19.96 -12.16
N LEU A 127 3.22 18.80 -11.78
CA LEU A 127 3.69 17.80 -12.74
C LEU A 127 2.52 17.09 -13.43
N PRO A 128 2.71 16.61 -14.68
CA PRO A 128 1.76 15.72 -15.33
C PRO A 128 1.51 14.47 -14.49
N ASN A 129 0.26 13.97 -14.49
CA ASN A 129 -0.14 12.79 -13.71
C ASN A 129 0.70 11.54 -14.05
N THR A 130 1.17 11.42 -15.29
CA THR A 130 2.08 10.34 -15.72
C THR A 130 3.43 10.37 -15.00
N HIS A 131 3.98 11.57 -14.77
CA HIS A 131 5.23 11.74 -14.03
C HIS A 131 5.00 11.50 -12.55
N VAL A 132 3.89 12.01 -11.99
CA VAL A 132 3.51 11.75 -10.58
C VAL A 132 3.41 10.26 -10.29
N LYS A 133 2.75 9.47 -11.16
CA LYS A 133 2.68 8.01 -11.02
C LYS A 133 4.04 7.33 -11.07
N SER A 134 4.95 7.86 -11.89
CA SER A 134 6.32 7.32 -11.98
C SER A 134 7.11 7.63 -10.72
N LEU A 135 7.00 8.86 -10.20
CA LEU A 135 7.61 9.27 -8.93
C LEU A 135 7.04 8.50 -7.73
N ASP A 136 5.73 8.23 -7.72
CA ASP A 136 5.08 7.37 -6.73
C ASP A 136 5.66 5.95 -6.75
N THR A 137 5.88 5.40 -7.94
CA THR A 137 6.47 4.07 -8.11
C THR A 137 7.89 4.04 -7.54
N ILE A 138 8.68 5.09 -7.79
CA ILE A 138 10.04 5.19 -7.27
C ILE A 138 10.04 5.39 -5.74
N LEU A 139 9.15 6.24 -5.20
CA LEU A 139 8.99 6.43 -3.76
C LEU A 139 8.58 5.13 -3.04
N ASN A 140 7.67 4.36 -3.63
CA ASN A 140 7.30 3.05 -3.10
C ASN A 140 8.49 2.07 -3.09
N ALA A 141 9.35 2.12 -4.09
CA ALA A 141 10.56 1.31 -4.08
C ALA A 141 11.55 1.74 -2.99
N TRP A 142 11.67 3.05 -2.73
CA TRP A 142 12.45 3.53 -1.59
C TRP A 142 11.90 3.00 -0.26
N PHE A 143 10.58 3.04 -0.04
CA PHE A 143 9.96 2.44 1.14
C PHE A 143 10.23 0.93 1.22
N SER A 144 10.21 0.22 0.10
CA SER A 144 10.46 -1.23 0.07
C SER A 144 11.87 -1.60 0.52
N ARG A 145 12.89 -0.79 0.20
CA ARG A 145 14.27 -0.96 0.70
C ARG A 145 14.34 -0.85 2.23
N GLN A 146 13.38 -0.15 2.85
CA GLN A 146 13.25 -0.01 4.30
C GLN A 146 12.28 -1.05 4.90
N ASN A 147 11.90 -2.09 4.16
CA ASN A 147 10.90 -3.11 4.56
C ASN A 147 9.53 -2.49 4.89
N ASN A 148 9.12 -1.49 4.12
CA ASN A 148 7.82 -0.84 4.25
C ASN A 148 7.05 -0.85 2.92
N VAL A 149 5.73 -0.82 3.01
CA VAL A 149 4.83 -0.68 1.86
C VAL A 149 3.83 0.45 2.11
N SER A 150 3.60 1.28 1.08
CA SER A 150 2.55 2.30 1.13
C SER A 150 1.26 1.77 0.52
N LYS A 151 0.15 1.82 1.27
CA LYS A 151 -1.20 1.44 0.82
C LYS A 151 -2.21 2.45 1.36
N GLY A 152 -3.01 3.06 0.47
CA GLY A 152 -4.09 3.95 0.87
C GLY A 152 -3.66 5.14 1.73
N SER A 153 -2.53 5.78 1.39
CA SER A 153 -1.94 6.88 2.15
C SER A 153 -1.50 6.51 3.57
N LYS A 154 -1.26 5.23 3.83
CA LYS A 154 -0.64 4.72 5.06
C LYS A 154 0.59 3.87 4.72
N ILE A 155 1.55 3.86 5.61
CA ILE A 155 2.77 3.04 5.53
C ILE A 155 2.67 1.91 6.54
N TYR A 156 2.95 0.71 6.07
CA TYR A 156 2.95 -0.51 6.87
C TYR A 156 4.30 -1.20 6.77
N GLN A 157 4.66 -1.93 7.82
CA GLN A 157 5.81 -2.82 7.76
C GLN A 157 5.48 -4.01 6.87
N ALA A 158 6.46 -4.41 6.06
CA ALA A 158 6.35 -5.52 5.13
C ALA A 158 7.42 -6.58 5.39
N ASP A 159 7.08 -7.83 5.10
CA ASP A 159 8.04 -8.93 5.09
C ASP A 159 8.87 -8.95 3.78
N ASN A 160 9.72 -9.97 3.63
CA ASN A 160 10.55 -10.15 2.43
C ASN A 160 9.75 -10.45 1.15
N ASN A 161 8.46 -10.76 1.27
CA ASN A 161 7.56 -10.99 0.15
C ASN A 161 6.72 -9.75 -0.18
N GLY A 162 6.83 -8.67 0.61
CA GLY A 162 6.02 -7.47 0.47
C GLY A 162 4.62 -7.60 1.11
N GLU A 163 4.39 -8.65 1.89
CA GLU A 163 3.17 -8.84 2.65
C GLU A 163 3.20 -7.99 3.92
N VAL A 164 2.05 -7.39 4.26
CA VAL A 164 1.96 -6.52 5.44
C VAL A 164 2.02 -7.38 6.69
N ILE A 165 2.97 -7.08 7.57
CA ILE A 165 3.12 -7.80 8.83
C ILE A 165 1.94 -7.43 9.74
N THR A 166 1.28 -8.45 10.30
CA THR A 166 0.21 -8.28 11.28
C THR A 166 0.70 -8.61 12.68
N ALA A 167 0.28 -7.82 13.66
CA ALA A 167 0.50 -8.11 15.07
C ALA A 167 -0.35 -9.31 15.54
N ALA A 168 -0.09 -9.81 16.76
CA ALA A 168 -0.79 -10.96 17.33
C ALA A 168 -2.32 -10.78 17.43
N ASN A 169 -2.81 -9.53 17.44
CA ASN A 169 -4.23 -9.19 17.41
C ASN A 169 -4.85 -9.15 16.00
N GLY A 170 -4.09 -9.55 14.97
CA GLY A 170 -4.50 -9.53 13.57
C GLY A 170 -4.48 -8.15 12.90
N GLN A 171 -4.06 -7.09 13.59
CA GLN A 171 -3.99 -5.74 13.03
C GLN A 171 -2.69 -5.52 12.25
N PRO A 172 -2.71 -4.82 11.10
CA PRO A 172 -1.51 -4.41 10.38
C PRO A 172 -0.56 -3.57 11.25
N ILE A 173 0.73 -3.88 11.21
CA ILE A 173 1.76 -3.08 11.89
C ILE A 173 2.09 -1.88 11.01
N THR A 174 1.86 -0.67 11.55
CA THR A 174 2.22 0.58 10.87
C THR A 174 3.72 0.78 10.84
N GLY A 175 4.23 1.39 9.77
CA GLY A 175 5.63 1.78 9.67
C GLY A 175 6.00 2.83 10.72
N ASP A 176 7.24 2.80 11.20
CA ASP A 176 7.75 3.81 12.14
C ASP A 176 7.96 5.13 11.40
N SER A 177 7.01 6.04 11.57
CA SER A 177 6.97 7.33 10.90
C SER A 177 8.14 8.24 11.27
N LYS A 178 8.65 8.15 12.50
CA LYS A 178 9.82 8.94 12.94
C LYS A 178 11.09 8.43 12.29
N SER A 179 11.31 7.11 12.34
CA SER A 179 12.46 6.50 11.67
C SER A 179 12.46 6.76 10.17
N LEU A 180 11.29 6.71 9.52
CA LEU A 180 11.18 7.00 8.09
C LEU A 180 11.47 8.48 7.76
N ALA A 181 11.03 9.42 8.59
CA ALA A 181 11.33 10.84 8.42
C ALA A 181 12.85 11.15 8.53
N GLU A 182 13.54 10.48 9.46
CA GLU A 182 15.00 10.60 9.60
C GLU A 182 15.73 9.94 8.43
N LYS A 183 15.27 8.78 7.99
CA LYS A 183 15.88 8.06 6.87
C LYS A 183 15.70 8.77 5.54
N ILE A 184 14.53 9.36 5.28
CA ILE A 184 14.24 9.94 3.96
C ILE A 184 15.08 11.17 3.65
N THR A 185 15.48 11.91 4.70
CA THR A 185 16.31 13.11 4.63
C THR A 185 17.80 12.81 4.83
N ASN A 186 18.18 11.54 4.99
CA ASN A 186 19.57 11.15 5.18
C ASN A 186 20.38 11.42 3.89
N PRO A 187 21.52 12.12 3.95
CA PRO A 187 22.27 12.51 2.74
C PRO A 187 22.91 11.33 2.00
N VAL A 188 23.11 10.19 2.68
CA VAL A 188 23.81 9.01 2.10
C VAL A 188 22.82 7.92 1.69
N THR A 189 21.69 7.78 2.39
CA THR A 189 20.74 6.67 2.20
C THR A 189 19.30 7.13 2.00
N GLY A 190 19.07 8.43 2.00
CA GLY A 190 17.76 9.03 1.83
C GLY A 190 17.27 8.99 0.40
N PHE A 191 16.11 9.62 0.20
CA PHE A 191 15.43 9.56 -1.08
C PHE A 191 16.15 10.36 -2.15
N GLU A 192 16.85 11.45 -1.78
CA GLU A 192 17.65 12.24 -2.72
C GLU A 192 18.78 11.39 -3.34
N SER A 193 19.61 10.75 -2.52
CA SER A 193 20.67 9.84 -3.00
C SER A 193 20.10 8.68 -3.83
N PHE A 194 18.95 8.13 -3.44
CA PHE A 194 18.29 7.07 -4.21
C PHE A 194 17.80 7.53 -5.60
N MET A 195 17.42 8.80 -5.74
CA MET A 195 17.03 9.40 -7.02
C MET A 195 18.24 9.78 -7.87
N GLU A 196 19.33 10.24 -7.24
CA GLU A 196 20.61 10.52 -7.89
C GLU A 196 21.20 9.26 -8.55
N ASP A 197 21.14 8.11 -7.87
CA ASP A 197 21.52 6.81 -8.44
C ASP A 197 20.76 6.47 -9.73
N LYS A 198 19.59 7.09 -9.93
CA LYS A 198 18.73 6.93 -11.11
C LYS A 198 18.85 8.08 -12.10
N GLY A 199 19.77 9.01 -11.87
CA GLY A 199 20.00 10.18 -12.71
C GLY A 199 18.93 11.27 -12.62
N ILE A 200 18.18 11.33 -11.52
CA ILE A 200 17.11 12.31 -11.32
C ILE A 200 17.42 13.19 -10.11
N GLU A 201 17.47 14.50 -10.32
CA GLU A 201 17.67 15.47 -9.24
C GLU A 201 16.35 15.75 -8.51
N VAL A 202 16.33 15.50 -7.20
CA VAL A 202 15.18 15.76 -6.33
C VAL A 202 15.59 16.58 -5.11
N ALA A 203 14.71 17.44 -4.63
CA ALA A 203 14.79 18.08 -3.32
C ALA A 203 13.69 17.52 -2.42
N VAL A 204 14.05 17.00 -1.25
CA VAL A 204 13.08 16.49 -0.28
C VAL A 204 12.81 17.55 0.79
N GLN A 205 11.54 17.90 0.96
CA GLN A 205 11.05 18.79 2.00
C GLN A 205 10.13 18.03 2.94
N LEU A 206 10.54 17.94 4.21
CA LEU A 206 9.76 17.31 5.27
C LEU A 206 8.86 18.36 5.92
N HIS A 207 7.55 18.10 5.92
CA HIS A 207 6.53 18.93 6.55
C HIS A 207 5.95 18.25 7.78
N ALA A 208 5.42 19.04 8.70
CA ALA A 208 4.60 18.53 9.79
C ALA A 208 3.28 17.99 9.23
N TYR A 209 2.85 16.82 9.71
CA TYR A 209 1.55 16.27 9.32
C TYR A 209 0.43 17.14 9.89
N PRO A 210 -0.59 17.51 9.09
CA PRO A 210 -1.68 18.33 9.58
C PRO A 210 -2.48 17.53 10.62
N GLU A 211 -2.46 17.97 11.87
CA GLU A 211 -3.35 17.43 12.90
C GLU A 211 -4.79 17.76 12.51
N GLN A 212 -5.59 16.72 12.33
CA GLN A 212 -7.00 16.85 11.97
C GLN A 212 -7.71 17.64 13.08
N GLN A 213 -8.20 18.85 12.77
CA GLN A 213 -8.94 19.76 13.66
C GLN A 213 -10.33 19.22 14.07
N VAL A 214 -10.51 17.90 14.20
CA VAL A 214 -11.79 17.26 14.54
C VAL A 214 -12.20 17.54 16.00
N VAL A 215 -11.30 18.08 16.82
CA VAL A 215 -11.58 18.49 18.20
C VAL A 215 -12.33 19.85 18.27
N ALA A 216 -12.16 20.73 17.27
CA ALA A 216 -12.74 22.07 17.33
C ALA A 216 -14.25 22.12 17.03
N GLU A 217 -14.79 21.19 16.25
CA GLU A 217 -16.23 21.12 15.96
C GLU A 217 -17.02 20.41 17.07
N LYS A 218 -16.43 19.40 17.73
CA LYS A 218 -17.08 18.75 18.89
C LYS A 218 -17.10 19.67 20.13
N ALA A 219 -16.09 20.53 20.31
CA ALA A 219 -16.10 21.52 21.39
C ALA A 219 -17.15 22.64 21.14
N LYS A 220 -17.28 23.14 19.90
CA LYS A 220 -18.27 24.16 19.55
C LYS A 220 -19.72 23.67 19.55
N ALA A 221 -19.95 22.37 19.42
CA ALA A 221 -21.29 21.78 19.52
C ALA A 221 -21.78 21.63 20.98
N VAL A 222 -20.86 21.52 21.95
CA VAL A 222 -21.21 21.47 23.38
C VAL A 222 -21.42 22.87 23.96
N GLU A 223 -20.76 23.89 23.40
CA GLU A 223 -20.87 25.29 23.86
C GLU A 223 -22.11 26.05 23.35
N LYS A 224 -22.89 25.45 22.42
CA LYS A 224 -24.05 26.07 21.75
C LYS A 224 -25.42 25.50 22.15
N ALA A 225 -25.52 24.72 23.23
CA ALA A 225 -26.80 24.40 23.84
C ALA A 225 -27.13 25.44 24.93
N PRO A 226 -28.05 26.39 24.70
CA PRO A 226 -28.35 27.43 25.68
C PRO A 226 -29.22 26.90 26.82
N GLU A 227 -28.91 27.41 28.01
CA GLU A 227 -29.69 27.39 29.23
C GLU A 227 -31.19 27.65 28.98
N VAL A 228 -32.05 26.68 29.28
CA VAL A 228 -33.44 26.99 29.66
C VAL A 228 -33.86 26.08 30.82
N ARG A 229 -34.16 26.76 31.94
CA ARG A 229 -35.04 26.39 33.07
C ARG A 229 -34.40 25.94 34.40
N LYS A 230 -33.91 26.94 35.15
CA LYS A 230 -34.21 27.14 36.58
C LYS A 230 -35.72 27.45 36.70
N GLU A 231 -36.55 27.04 37.68
CA GLU A 231 -36.46 26.93 39.16
C GLU A 231 -37.90 26.48 39.68
N PRO A 232 -38.28 26.42 41.00
CA PRO A 232 -37.84 25.51 42.09
C PRO A 232 -38.98 24.98 43.06
N VAL A 233 -38.56 24.28 44.15
CA VAL A 233 -39.10 24.11 45.54
C VAL A 233 -40.12 23.00 45.94
N SER A 234 -39.76 22.34 47.06
CA SER A 234 -40.56 21.72 48.15
C SER A 234 -41.11 20.30 47.93
N GLY A 235 -40.95 19.29 48.80
CA GLY A 235 -40.34 19.16 50.12
C GLY A 235 -40.75 17.81 50.73
N LYS A 236 -39.80 17.13 51.40
CA LYS A 236 -39.90 16.11 52.48
C LYS A 236 -40.66 14.77 52.34
N GLU A 237 -40.06 13.81 53.06
CA GLU A 237 -40.49 12.47 53.53
C GLU A 237 -40.13 11.29 52.62
N GLU A 238 -39.03 10.57 52.90
CA GLU A 238 -38.79 9.58 53.98
C GLU A 238 -39.19 8.15 53.55
N GLY A 239 -38.17 7.28 53.52
CA GLY A 239 -38.25 5.86 53.87
C GLY A 239 -39.04 4.92 52.96
N ILE A 240 -38.37 3.89 52.44
CA ILE A 240 -38.69 2.48 52.72
C ILE A 240 -37.60 1.64 52.05
N GLU A 241 -36.70 1.10 52.89
CA GLU A 241 -35.96 -0.13 52.63
C GLU A 241 -36.94 -1.28 52.52
N ILE A 242 -36.80 -2.16 51.52
CA ILE A 242 -36.92 -3.62 51.75
C ILE A 242 -35.96 -4.35 50.80
N GLU A 243 -35.01 -5.04 51.39
CA GLU A 243 -34.07 -6.00 50.79
C GLU A 243 -34.77 -7.38 50.53
N PRO A 244 -34.09 -8.39 49.96
CA PRO A 244 -34.64 -9.29 48.93
C PRO A 244 -35.06 -10.67 49.45
N GLU A 245 -35.81 -11.44 48.66
CA GLU A 245 -35.83 -12.90 48.77
C GLU A 245 -36.19 -13.62 47.46
N VAL A 246 -35.70 -14.86 47.33
CA VAL A 246 -35.26 -15.51 46.10
C VAL A 246 -36.13 -16.75 45.80
N THR A 247 -36.80 -16.78 44.63
CA THR A 247 -37.21 -17.98 43.82
C THR A 247 -38.04 -19.10 44.52
N PRO A 248 -38.47 -20.21 43.86
CA PRO A 248 -38.49 -20.61 42.43
C PRO A 248 -39.93 -20.96 41.96
N THR A 249 -40.22 -21.25 40.69
CA THR A 249 -40.36 -22.61 40.11
C THR A 249 -41.22 -22.38 38.85
N GLY A 250 -40.78 -22.65 37.62
CA GLY A 250 -40.82 -23.96 36.97
C GLY A 250 -41.79 -23.92 35.77
N GLY A 251 -41.30 -24.28 34.58
CA GLY A 251 -42.11 -24.34 33.36
C GLY A 251 -41.27 -24.74 32.14
N MET A 252 -41.10 -26.05 31.97
CA MET A 252 -40.40 -26.70 30.86
C MET A 252 -41.13 -26.50 29.52
N SER A 253 -40.38 -26.42 28.41
CA SER A 253 -40.79 -27.00 27.12
C SER A 253 -39.58 -27.30 26.24
N ALA A 254 -39.71 -28.33 25.41
CA ALA A 254 -38.68 -29.28 24.98
C ALA A 254 -37.93 -28.95 23.68
N GLY A 255 -36.78 -29.64 23.48
CA GLY A 255 -36.19 -29.89 22.17
C GLY A 255 -34.72 -30.32 22.23
N GLY A 256 -34.45 -31.63 22.19
CA GLY A 256 -33.11 -32.22 22.07
C GLY A 256 -32.89 -33.47 22.90
#